data_AF-A0A7C4SGQ8-F1
#
_entry.id   AF-A0A7C4SGQ8-F1
#
_cell.length_a   1.000
_cell.length_b   1.000
_cell.length_c   1.000
_cell.angle_alpha   90.00
_cell.angle_beta   90.00
_cell.angle_gamma   90.00
#
_symmetry.space_group_name_H-M   'P 1'
#
loop_
_entity.id
_entity.type
_entity.pdbx_description
1 polymer ?
#
loop_
_entity_poly.entity_id
_entity_poly.type
_entity_poly.pdbx_seq_one_letter_code
_entity_poly.pdbx_strand_id
1 'polypeptide(L)'
;MRRPLICVTVKNAREPASLKRAWSATETAYLRAIWQAGGLPVMLPNLPPEAAAMFVERVDGVLLTGGGDIDPARYGASRHPETEGVDPERDAFEFALVEAARDRGRPILGICRGFQVMAVAWAGCYVSISPMSRS
;
A
#
# COMPACT_ATOMS: atom_id res chain seq x y z
N MET A 1 -15.72 -19.50 15.30
CA MET A 1 -14.45 -19.32 14.56
C MET A 1 -13.91 -17.92 14.82
N ARG A 2 -12.60 -17.75 14.97
CA ARG A 2 -11.96 -16.43 15.11
C ARG A 2 -11.96 -15.74 13.74
N ARG A 3 -12.29 -14.44 13.70
CA ARG A 3 -12.13 -13.63 12.47
C ARG A 3 -10.64 -13.45 12.16
N PRO A 4 -10.18 -13.65 10.91
CA PRO A 4 -8.80 -13.37 10.54
C PRO A 4 -8.52 -11.86 10.64
N LEU A 5 -7.39 -11.51 11.25
CA LEU A 5 -6.91 -10.15 11.42
C LEU A 5 -6.22 -9.71 10.13
N ILE A 6 -6.80 -8.73 9.44
CA ILE A 6 -6.31 -8.25 8.15
C ILE A 6 -5.75 -6.86 8.32
N CYS A 7 -4.45 -6.72 8.05
CA CYS A 7 -3.80 -5.42 8.01
C CYS A 7 -4.23 -4.64 6.77
N VAL A 8 -4.48 -3.33 6.91
CA VAL A 8 -4.87 -2.45 5.81
C VAL A 8 -3.95 -1.23 5.79
N THR A 9 -3.18 -1.06 4.71
CA THR A 9 -2.26 0.07 4.59
C THR A 9 -2.99 1.38 4.36
N VAL A 10 -2.37 2.48 4.75
CA VAL A 10 -2.98 3.81 4.72
C VAL A 10 -2.13 4.77 3.90
N LYS A 11 -2.79 5.77 3.31
CA LYS A 11 -2.11 6.91 2.69
C LYS A 11 -1.85 8.00 3.74
N ASN A 12 -0.76 8.72 3.57
CA ASN A 12 -0.54 9.97 4.28
C ASN A 12 -1.42 11.06 3.65
N ALA A 13 -2.31 11.66 4.44
CA ALA A 13 -3.08 12.83 4.07
C ALA A 13 -2.47 14.06 4.75
N ARG A 14 -2.16 15.09 3.94
CA ARG A 14 -1.71 16.40 4.41
C ARG A 14 -2.88 17.37 4.29
N GLU A 15 -3.23 18.05 5.37
CA GLU A 15 -4.17 19.17 5.33
C GLU A 15 -3.61 20.33 4.48
N PRO A 16 -4.45 21.28 4.04
CA PRO A 16 -3.99 22.58 3.59
C PRO A 16 -3.03 23.21 4.62
N ALA A 17 -2.07 24.01 4.15
CA ALA A 17 -0.88 24.46 4.89
C ALA A 17 -1.13 25.14 6.27
N SER A 18 -2.36 25.46 6.63
CA SER A 18 -2.73 26.22 7.83
C SER A 18 -2.56 25.46 9.14
N LEU A 19 -2.64 24.12 9.16
CA LEU A 19 -2.69 23.35 10.41
C LEU A 19 -1.45 22.50 10.70
N LYS A 20 -0.54 22.31 9.73
CA LYS A 20 0.70 21.49 9.84
C LYS A 20 0.50 20.10 10.48
N ARG A 21 -0.68 19.48 10.33
CA ARG A 21 -0.98 18.14 10.84
C ARG A 21 -0.87 17.10 9.73
N ALA A 22 -0.30 15.94 10.07
CA ALA A 22 -0.24 14.77 9.21
C ALA A 22 -1.21 13.71 9.72
N TRP A 23 -1.93 13.07 8.81
CA TRP A 23 -2.97 12.10 9.12
C TRP A 23 -2.72 10.85 8.29
N SER A 24 -2.99 9.69 8.87
CA SER A 24 -3.02 8.41 8.17
C SER A 24 -4.46 8.01 7.92
N ALA A 25 -4.84 7.76 6.68
CA ALA A 25 -6.22 7.44 6.33
C ALA A 25 -6.30 6.40 5.19
N THR A 26 -7.45 5.74 5.08
CA THR A 26 -7.81 4.90 3.94
C THR A 26 -9.31 5.03 3.70
N GLU A 27 -9.75 4.74 2.47
CA GLU A 27 -11.18 4.70 2.14
C GLU A 27 -11.89 3.62 2.98
N THR A 28 -13.02 4.00 3.57
CA THR A 28 -13.85 3.11 4.40
C THR A 28 -14.31 1.85 3.66
N ALA A 29 -14.35 1.88 2.32
CA ALA A 29 -14.71 0.75 1.48
C ALA A 29 -13.83 -0.48 1.74
N TYR A 30 -12.51 -0.31 1.90
CA TYR A 30 -11.59 -1.43 2.20
C TYR A 30 -11.94 -2.09 3.53
N LEU A 31 -12.14 -1.28 4.58
CA LEU A 31 -12.46 -1.76 5.92
C LEU A 31 -13.81 -2.50 5.95
N ARG A 32 -14.82 -1.93 5.27
CA ARG A 32 -16.15 -2.55 5.16
C ARG A 32 -16.11 -3.86 4.39
N ALA A 33 -15.38 -3.92 3.28
CA ALA A 33 -15.25 -5.13 2.48
C ALA A 33 -14.63 -6.28 3.30
N ILE A 34 -13.55 -6.00 4.05
CA ILE A 34 -12.94 -7.00 4.94
C ILE A 34 -13.93 -7.46 6.01
N TRP A 35 -14.63 -6.53 6.66
CA TRP A 35 -15.61 -6.85 7.70
C TRP A 35 -16.73 -7.75 7.18
N GLN A 36 -17.26 -7.43 5.99
CA GLN A 36 -18.31 -8.20 5.31
C GLN A 36 -17.83 -9.58 4.87
N ALA A 37 -16.56 -9.72 4.49
CA ALA A 37 -15.92 -11.00 4.17
C ALA A 37 -15.59 -11.86 5.42
N GLY A 38 -15.96 -11.41 6.63
CA GLY A 38 -15.73 -12.13 7.88
C GLY A 38 -14.35 -11.87 8.51
N GLY A 39 -13.56 -10.95 7.97
CA GLY A 39 -12.30 -10.50 8.55
C GLY A 39 -12.47 -9.45 9.64
N LEU A 40 -11.36 -9.14 10.32
CA LEU A 40 -11.21 -8.04 11.26
C LEU A 40 -10.15 -7.07 10.71
N PRO A 41 -10.55 -5.89 10.17
CA PRO A 41 -9.61 -4.96 9.59
C PRO A 41 -8.87 -4.16 10.67
N VAL A 42 -7.55 -3.96 10.49
CA VAL A 42 -6.74 -3.05 11.29
C VAL A 42 -5.95 -2.14 10.37
N MET A 43 -6.14 -0.84 10.51
CA MET A 43 -5.35 0.16 9.79
C MET A 43 -3.92 0.17 10.30
N LEU A 44 -2.97 0.21 9.38
CA LEU A 44 -1.55 0.22 9.67
C LEU A 44 -0.93 1.55 9.18
N PRO A 45 -0.36 2.37 10.07
CA PRO A 45 0.33 3.59 9.68
C PRO A 45 1.59 3.28 8.86
N ASN A 46 2.06 4.27 8.10
CA ASN A 46 3.36 4.19 7.44
C ASN A 46 4.46 4.30 8.51
N LEU A 47 5.29 3.27 8.60
CA LEU A 47 6.37 3.15 9.58
C LEU A 47 7.69 2.84 8.88
N PRO A 48 8.83 2.94 9.58
CA PRO A 48 10.10 2.48 9.03
C PRO A 48 10.04 1.01 8.55
N PRO A 49 10.70 0.65 7.44
CA PRO A 49 10.65 -0.69 6.83
C PRO A 49 10.93 -1.84 7.79
N GLU A 50 11.83 -1.65 8.75
CA GLU A 50 12.19 -2.64 9.76
C GLU A 50 11.01 -3.08 10.66
N ALA A 51 9.95 -2.28 10.73
CA ALA A 51 8.74 -2.64 11.48
C ALA A 51 7.86 -3.66 10.76
N ALA A 52 8.00 -3.83 9.44
CA ALA A 52 7.10 -4.64 8.62
C ALA A 52 7.00 -6.10 9.12
N ALA A 53 8.13 -6.74 9.39
CA ALA A 53 8.19 -8.11 9.87
C ALA A 53 7.39 -8.32 11.17
N MET A 54 7.49 -7.36 12.11
CA MET A 54 6.77 -7.43 13.38
C MET A 54 5.24 -7.38 13.16
N PHE A 55 4.75 -6.61 12.20
CA PHE A 55 3.30 -6.58 11.91
C PHE A 55 2.83 -7.85 11.21
N VAL A 56 3.57 -8.31 10.20
CA VAL A 56 3.22 -9.51 9.43
C VAL A 56 3.16 -10.77 10.30
N GLU A 57 3.97 -10.86 11.36
CA GLU A 57 3.89 -11.93 12.35
C GLU A 57 2.53 -12.01 13.06
N ARG A 58 1.92 -10.86 13.32
CA ARG A 58 0.74 -10.71 14.19
C ARG A 58 -0.59 -10.75 13.44
N VAL A 59 -0.55 -10.66 12.11
CA VAL A 59 -1.76 -10.62 11.27
C VAL A 59 -1.92 -11.89 10.45
N ASP A 60 -3.14 -12.15 10.02
CA ASP A 60 -3.49 -13.31 9.21
C ASP A 60 -3.42 -13.01 7.70
N GLY A 61 -3.33 -11.73 7.32
CA GLY A 61 -3.16 -11.29 5.94
C GLY A 61 -2.95 -9.78 5.81
N VAL A 62 -2.55 -9.34 4.62
CA VAL A 62 -2.25 -7.93 4.31
C VAL A 62 -3.09 -7.48 3.11
N LEU A 63 -3.71 -6.30 3.22
CA LEU A 63 -4.35 -5.59 2.12
C LEU A 63 -3.58 -4.28 1.86
N LEU A 64 -2.99 -4.18 0.68
CA LEU A 64 -2.38 -2.94 0.18
C LEU A 64 -3.43 -2.11 -0.55
N THR A 65 -3.66 -0.89 -0.08
CA THR A 65 -4.71 -0.01 -0.62
C THR A 65 -4.26 0.73 -1.88
N GLY A 66 -5.22 1.31 -2.60
CA GLY A 66 -4.95 2.22 -3.71
C GLY A 66 -4.22 3.50 -3.27
N GLY A 67 -3.85 4.34 -4.22
CA GLY A 67 -3.16 5.61 -3.94
C GLY A 67 -2.61 6.24 -5.21
N GLY A 68 -1.71 7.21 -5.03
CA GLY A 68 -0.93 7.81 -6.11
C GLY A 68 0.09 6.84 -6.71
N ASP A 69 1.07 7.36 -7.41
CA ASP A 69 2.07 6.53 -8.07
C ASP A 69 3.14 6.01 -7.10
N ILE A 70 3.75 4.89 -7.48
CA ILE A 70 4.99 4.39 -6.85
C ILE A 70 6.15 5.20 -7.41
N ASP A 71 7.16 5.47 -6.59
CA ASP A 71 8.40 6.09 -7.04
C ASP A 71 9.01 5.30 -8.24
N PRO A 72 9.13 5.92 -9.43
CA PRO A 72 9.70 5.30 -10.63
C PRO A 72 11.07 4.67 -10.45
N ALA A 73 11.87 5.19 -9.51
CA ALA A 73 13.18 4.64 -9.20
C ALA A 73 13.10 3.18 -8.68
N ARG A 74 11.98 2.77 -8.07
CA ARG A 74 11.76 1.41 -7.56
C ARG A 74 11.69 0.34 -8.66
N TYR A 75 11.37 0.74 -9.88
CA TYR A 75 11.29 -0.16 -11.04
C TYR A 75 12.20 0.29 -12.20
N GLY A 76 13.25 1.07 -11.89
CA GLY A 76 14.28 1.46 -12.85
C GLY A 76 13.82 2.45 -13.94
N ALA A 77 12.74 3.19 -13.72
CA ALA A 77 12.21 4.16 -14.66
C ALA A 77 12.54 5.61 -14.25
N SER A 78 12.53 6.50 -15.24
CA SER A 78 12.60 7.95 -15.00
C SER A 78 11.21 8.51 -14.67
N ARG A 79 11.18 9.56 -13.84
CA ARG A 79 9.92 10.22 -13.46
C ARG A 79 9.24 10.88 -14.67
N HIS A 80 7.97 10.55 -14.89
CA HIS A 80 7.15 11.19 -15.92
C HIS A 80 6.50 12.47 -15.36
N PRO A 81 6.21 13.50 -16.18
CA PRO A 81 5.50 14.70 -15.74
C PRO A 81 4.14 14.43 -15.10
N GLU A 82 3.47 13.36 -15.52
CA GLU A 82 2.16 12.92 -14.98
C GLU A 82 2.28 12.09 -13.69
N THR A 83 3.49 11.85 -13.18
CA THR A 83 3.70 11.10 -11.93
C THR A 83 3.26 11.92 -10.71
N GLU A 84 2.19 11.49 -10.06
CA GLU A 84 1.52 12.21 -8.98
C GLU A 84 1.39 11.39 -7.70
N GLY A 85 1.34 12.07 -6.55
CA GLY A 85 1.02 11.43 -5.27
C GLY A 85 2.04 10.40 -4.77
N VAL A 86 3.28 10.45 -5.27
CA VAL A 86 4.39 9.61 -4.78
C VAL A 86 4.63 9.87 -3.30
N ASP A 87 4.68 8.79 -2.52
CA ASP A 87 4.90 8.79 -1.08
C ASP A 87 6.06 7.83 -0.75
N PRO A 88 7.30 8.32 -0.66
CA PRO A 88 8.48 7.47 -0.46
C PRO A 88 8.45 6.69 0.87
N GLU A 89 7.83 7.24 1.91
CA GLU A 89 7.69 6.58 3.21
C GLU A 89 6.74 5.39 3.09
N ARG A 90 5.59 5.61 2.46
CA ARG A 90 4.63 4.54 2.16
C ARG A 90 5.24 3.49 1.22
N ASP A 91 5.95 3.90 0.18
CA ASP A 91 6.64 2.97 -0.72
C ASP A 91 7.61 2.09 0.07
N ALA A 92 8.55 2.69 0.81
CA ALA A 92 9.53 1.91 1.57
C ALA A 92 8.88 0.89 2.51
N PHE A 93 7.81 1.28 3.20
CA PHE A 93 7.10 0.41 4.13
C PHE A 93 6.29 -0.69 3.44
N GLU A 94 5.53 -0.37 2.40
CA GLU A 94 4.70 -1.36 1.71
C GLU A 94 5.53 -2.40 0.95
N PHE A 95 6.66 -2.02 0.36
CA PHE A 95 7.60 -2.99 -0.21
C PHE A 95 8.14 -3.95 0.86
N ALA A 96 8.48 -3.43 2.04
CA ALA A 96 8.90 -4.27 3.16
C ALA A 96 7.78 -5.19 3.67
N LEU A 97 6.52 -4.74 3.65
CA LEU A 97 5.36 -5.58 3.98
C LEU A 97 5.18 -6.72 2.97
N VAL A 98 5.36 -6.46 1.67
CA VAL A 98 5.28 -7.48 0.63
C VAL A 98 6.34 -8.56 0.83
N GLU A 99 7.59 -8.17 1.04
CA GLU A 99 8.68 -9.14 1.28
C GLU A 99 8.45 -9.92 2.58
N ALA A 100 8.12 -9.23 3.68
CA ALA A 100 7.86 -9.91 4.95
C ALA A 100 6.66 -10.87 4.87
N ALA A 101 5.60 -10.52 4.14
CA ALA A 101 4.43 -11.37 3.93
C ALA A 101 4.79 -12.60 3.10
N ARG A 102 5.58 -12.42 2.04
CA ARG A 102 6.11 -13.52 1.22
C ARG A 102 6.94 -14.48 2.05
N ASP A 103 7.90 -13.98 2.81
CA ASP A 103 8.81 -14.79 3.63
C ASP A 103 8.05 -15.63 4.67
N ARG A 104 6.94 -15.10 5.19
CA ARG A 104 6.10 -15.79 6.19
C ARG A 104 4.92 -16.56 5.60
N GLY A 105 4.78 -16.60 4.27
CA GLY A 105 3.64 -17.23 3.60
C GLY A 105 2.29 -16.62 3.99
N ARG A 106 2.25 -15.32 4.31
CA ARG A 106 1.01 -14.61 4.62
C ARG A 106 0.30 -14.20 3.33
N PRO A 107 -1.02 -14.41 3.21
CA PRO A 107 -1.77 -13.96 2.05
C PRO A 107 -1.76 -12.44 1.95
N ILE A 108 -1.57 -11.94 0.73
CA ILE A 108 -1.55 -10.51 0.42
C ILE A 108 -2.47 -10.20 -0.76
N LEU A 109 -3.22 -9.11 -0.64
CA LEU A 109 -4.09 -8.57 -1.69
C LEU A 109 -3.72 -7.11 -1.96
N GLY A 110 -3.39 -6.79 -3.20
CA GLY A 110 -3.13 -5.43 -3.64
C GLY A 110 -4.26 -4.90 -4.49
N ILE A 111 -4.72 -3.68 -4.23
CA ILE A 111 -5.77 -3.02 -5.02
C ILE A 111 -5.21 -1.75 -5.65
N CYS A 112 -5.38 -1.62 -6.98
CA CYS A 112 -4.86 -0.49 -7.77
C CYS A 112 -3.34 -0.31 -7.54
N ARG A 113 -2.90 0.79 -6.92
CA ARG A 113 -1.52 1.01 -6.49
C ARG A 113 -0.94 -0.18 -5.71
N GLY A 114 -1.70 -0.78 -4.79
CA GLY A 114 -1.23 -1.93 -4.02
C GLY A 114 -0.86 -3.14 -4.89
N PHE A 115 -1.57 -3.36 -6.00
CA PHE A 115 -1.20 -4.40 -6.96
C PHE A 115 0.08 -4.05 -7.71
N GLN A 116 0.28 -2.79 -8.06
CA GLN A 116 1.51 -2.31 -8.70
C GLN A 116 2.72 -2.51 -7.78
N VAL A 117 2.58 -2.25 -6.46
CA VAL A 117 3.64 -2.49 -5.48
C VAL A 117 4.04 -3.96 -5.47
N MET A 118 3.07 -4.87 -5.43
CA MET A 118 3.32 -6.32 -5.50
C MET A 118 4.00 -6.72 -6.81
N ALA A 119 3.57 -6.17 -7.95
CA ALA A 119 4.17 -6.45 -9.25
C ALA A 119 5.64 -6.01 -9.30
N VAL A 120 5.95 -4.81 -8.83
CA VAL A 120 7.33 -4.31 -8.79
C VAL A 120 8.17 -5.12 -7.81
N ALA A 121 7.65 -5.46 -6.62
CA ALA A 121 8.39 -6.23 -5.63
C ALA A 121 8.77 -7.64 -6.13
N TRP A 122 7.85 -8.32 -6.82
CA TRP A 122 8.06 -9.71 -7.23
C TRP A 122 8.64 -9.89 -8.64
N ALA A 123 8.25 -9.04 -9.58
CA ALA A 123 8.64 -9.14 -10.98
C ALA A 123 9.62 -8.04 -11.42
N GLY A 124 9.91 -7.06 -10.55
CA GLY A 124 10.83 -5.95 -10.85
C GLY A 124 10.23 -4.86 -11.75
N CYS A 125 9.04 -5.05 -12.33
CA CYS A 125 8.39 -4.07 -13.21
C CYS A 125 6.85 -4.18 -13.21
N TYR A 126 6.19 -3.13 -13.72
CA TYR A 126 4.77 -3.12 -14.06
C TYR A 126 4.52 -2.26 -15.31
N VAL A 127 3.47 -2.55 -16.07
CA VAL A 127 3.07 -1.76 -17.24
C VAL A 127 1.98 -0.77 -16.83
N SER A 128 2.33 0.51 -16.74
CA SER A 128 1.34 1.56 -16.53
C SER A 128 0.54 1.81 -17.81
N ILE A 129 -0.79 1.83 -17.70
CA ILE A 129 -1.70 2.18 -18.78
C ILE A 129 -2.26 3.58 -18.53
N SER A 130 -1.59 4.60 -19.07
CA SER A 130 -2.15 5.96 -19.10
C SER A 130 -3.12 6.08 -20.29
N PRO A 131 -4.31 6.71 -20.15
CA PRO A 131 -5.14 7.01 -21.30
C PRO A 131 -4.34 7.89 -22.27
N MET A 132 -4.28 7.52 -23.55
CA MET A 132 -3.64 8.35 -24.57
C MET A 132 -4.25 9.76 -24.51
N SER A 133 -3.41 10.77 -24.33
CA SER A 133 -3.84 12.18 -24.33
C SER A 133 -4.66 12.42 -25.60
N ARG A 134 -5.93 12.80 -25.45
CA ARG A 134 -6.68 13.32 -26.59
C ARG A 134 -6.10 14.68 -26.93
N SER A 135 -5.31 14.73 -28.01
CA SER A 135 -4.94 15.96 -28.71
C SER A 135 -6.18 16.71 -29.18
#